data_AF-A0A8J8FP93-F1
#
_entry.id   AF-A0A8J8FP93-F1
#
_cell.length_a   1.000
_cell.length_b   1.000
_cell.length_c   1.000
_cell.angle_alpha   90.00
_cell.angle_beta   90.00
_cell.angle_gamma   90.00
#
_symmetry.space_group_name_H-M   'P 1'
#
loop_
_entity.id
_entity.type
_entity.pdbx_description
1 polymer ?
#
loop_
_entity_poly.entity_id
_entity_poly.type
_entity_poly.pdbx_seq_one_letter_code
_entity_poly.pdbx_strand_id
1 'polypeptide(L)'
;RTLQILIEACIGIAKHWTYALNKTAPADAYSAFEALSQQGIVGINEVEWKKIIGMRNALVHDYLNIEPEIIRTIINNATYHELLIFADNGLLALKEIN
;
A
#
# COMPACT_ATOMS: atom_id res chain seq x y z
N ARG A 1 -12.21 -7.36 -7.12
CA ARG A 1 -11.84 -8.01 -5.82
C ARG A 1 -10.33 -8.24 -5.69
N THR A 2 -9.62 -8.74 -6.70
CA THR A 2 -8.18 -9.04 -6.61
C THR A 2 -7.29 -7.84 -6.24
N LEU A 3 -7.49 -6.68 -6.87
CA LEU A 3 -6.73 -5.47 -6.57
C LEU A 3 -6.92 -5.01 -5.11
N GLN A 4 -8.13 -5.17 -4.56
CA GLN A 4 -8.39 -4.86 -3.16
C GLN A 4 -7.55 -5.74 -2.24
N ILE A 5 -7.47 -7.05 -2.51
CA ILE A 5 -6.69 -8.00 -1.70
C ILE A 5 -5.20 -7.64 -1.75
N LEU A 6 -4.69 -7.27 -2.94
CA LEU A 6 -3.31 -6.81 -3.08
C LEU A 6 -3.04 -5.57 -2.23
N ILE A 7 -3.92 -4.57 -2.28
CA ILE A 7 -3.78 -3.36 -1.47
C ILE A 7 -3.81 -3.68 0.03
N GLU A 8 -4.70 -4.58 0.46
CA GLU A 8 -4.78 -5.02 1.86
C GLU A 8 -3.51 -5.75 2.30
N ALA A 9 -2.91 -6.57 1.43
CA ALA A 9 -1.62 -7.20 1.68
C ALA A 9 -0.50 -6.15 1.82
N CYS A 10 -0.41 -5.17 0.91
CA CYS A 10 0.56 -4.07 1.01
C CYS A 10 0.40 -3.29 2.31
N ILE A 11 -0.84 -2.99 2.74
CA ILE A 11 -1.10 -2.33 4.03
C ILE A 11 -0.57 -3.18 5.20
N GLY A 12 -0.85 -4.49 5.19
CA GLY A 12 -0.36 -5.41 6.22
C GLY A 12 1.17 -5.42 6.30
N ILE A 13 1.84 -5.54 5.15
CA ILE A 13 3.30 -5.49 5.03
C ILE A 13 3.84 -4.16 5.56
N ALA A 14 3.25 -3.03 5.15
CA ALA A 14 3.71 -1.71 5.58
C ALA A 14 3.64 -1.55 7.11
N LYS A 15 2.55 -2.00 7.74
CA LYS A 15 2.40 -1.95 9.20
C LYS A 15 3.44 -2.82 9.90
N HIS A 16 3.67 -4.03 9.42
CA HIS A 16 4.66 -4.94 9.99
C HIS A 16 6.08 -4.39 9.82
N TRP A 17 6.41 -3.87 8.64
CA TRP A 17 7.71 -3.29 8.34
C TRP A 17 7.99 -2.07 9.22
N THR A 18 7.04 -1.14 9.34
CA THR A 18 7.15 0.01 10.25
C THR A 18 7.34 -0.43 11.71
N TYR A 19 6.61 -1.45 12.17
CA TYR A 19 6.80 -1.97 13.53
C TYR A 19 8.18 -2.60 13.71
N ALA A 20 8.67 -3.35 12.72
CA ALA A 20 9.98 -3.99 12.77
C ALA A 20 11.11 -2.96 12.93
N LEU A 21 11.01 -1.83 12.23
CA LEU A 21 11.96 -0.71 12.27
C LEU A 21 11.84 0.13 13.55
N ASN A 22 10.62 0.53 13.92
CA ASN A 22 10.39 1.58 14.94
C ASN A 22 9.97 1.02 16.32
N LYS A 23 9.72 -0.28 16.42
CA LYS A 23 9.11 -0.96 17.59
C LYS A 23 7.79 -0.35 18.07
N THR A 24 7.15 0.44 17.20
CA THR A 24 5.89 1.15 17.45
C THR A 24 4.94 0.84 16.30
N ALA A 25 3.76 0.33 16.62
CA ALA A 25 2.78 -0.03 15.59
C ALA A 25 2.09 1.25 15.08
N PRO A 26 2.01 1.46 13.75
CA PRO A 26 1.26 2.57 13.19
C PRO A 26 -0.25 2.39 13.43
N ALA A 27 -0.95 3.50 13.71
CA ALA A 27 -2.38 3.50 14.05
C ALA A 27 -3.25 3.04 12.87
N ASP A 28 -2.86 3.39 11.64
CA ASP A 28 -3.63 3.14 10.43
C ASP A 28 -2.72 2.92 9.21
N ALA A 29 -3.32 2.79 8.02
CA ALA A 29 -2.57 2.59 6.79
C ALA A 29 -1.76 3.84 6.40
N TYR A 30 -2.35 5.04 6.53
CA TYR A 30 -1.71 6.28 6.13
C TYR A 30 -0.42 6.54 6.92
N SER A 31 -0.50 6.41 8.24
CA SER A 31 0.64 6.52 9.15
C SER A 31 1.71 5.46 8.91
N ALA A 32 1.33 4.25 8.47
CA ALA A 32 2.30 3.21 8.12
C ALA A 32 3.16 3.60 6.91
N PHE A 33 2.53 4.04 5.81
CA PHE A 33 3.27 4.45 4.60
C PHE A 33 4.02 5.77 4.79
N GLU A 34 3.47 6.70 5.57
CA GLU A 34 4.17 7.93 5.95
C GLU A 34 5.46 7.61 6.74
N ALA A 35 5.39 6.68 7.70
CA ALA A 35 6.57 6.27 8.45
C ALA A 35 7.64 5.63 7.54
N LEU A 36 7.26 4.74 6.61
CA LEU A 36 8.22 4.17 5.65
C LEU A 36 8.83 5.24 4.72
N SER A 37 8.03 6.24 4.32
CA SER A 37 8.53 7.38 3.55
C SER A 37 9.55 8.20 4.34
N GLN A 38 9.27 8.49 5.61
CA GLN A 38 10.20 9.20 6.51
C GLN A 38 11.49 8.41 6.76
N GLN A 39 11.42 7.08 6.75
CA GLN A 39 12.59 6.20 6.85
C GLN A 39 13.39 6.08 5.54
N GLY A 40 12.96 6.74 4.47
CA GLY A 40 13.68 6.75 3.19
C GLY A 40 13.67 5.41 2.45
N ILE A 41 12.63 4.59 2.66
CA ILE A 41 12.50 3.31 1.95
C ILE A 41 12.48 3.54 0.43
N VAL A 42 13.34 2.84 -0.29
CA VAL A 42 13.47 2.97 -1.74
C VAL A 42 12.14 2.59 -2.43
N GLY A 43 11.72 3.37 -3.42
CA GLY A 43 10.49 3.14 -4.19
C GLY A 43 9.19 3.51 -3.45
N ILE A 44 9.22 3.82 -2.15
CA ILE A 44 7.99 4.10 -1.38
C ILE A 44 7.22 5.31 -1.91
N ASN A 45 7.94 6.31 -2.43
CA ASN A 45 7.39 7.57 -2.91
C ASN A 45 7.04 7.56 -4.40
N GLU A 46 7.32 6.45 -5.11
CA GLU A 46 6.94 6.27 -6.51
C GLU A 46 5.45 5.93 -6.65
N VAL A 47 4.82 5.53 -5.54
CA VAL A 47 3.40 5.18 -5.46
C VAL A 47 2.65 6.23 -4.65
N GLU A 48 1.54 6.70 -5.20
CA GLU A 48 0.60 7.61 -4.54
C GLU A 48 -0.27 6.86 -3.51
N TRP A 49 0.33 6.37 -2.42
CA TRP A 49 -0.32 5.50 -1.43
C TRP A 49 -1.62 6.08 -0.87
N LYS A 50 -1.70 7.40 -0.68
CA LYS A 50 -2.93 8.06 -0.21
C LYS A 50 -4.12 7.78 -1.14
N LYS A 51 -3.89 7.81 -2.46
CA LYS A 51 -4.90 7.51 -3.49
C LYS A 51 -5.24 6.02 -3.51
N ILE A 52 -4.23 5.15 -3.40
CA ILE A 52 -4.41 3.69 -3.38
C ILE A 52 -5.26 3.25 -2.17
N ILE A 53 -4.97 3.78 -0.97
CA ILE A 53 -5.73 3.50 0.25
C ILE A 53 -7.16 4.06 0.15
N GLY A 54 -7.31 5.29 -0.35
CA GLY A 54 -8.62 5.90 -0.58
C GLY A 54 -9.49 5.08 -1.51
N MET A 55 -8.92 4.57 -2.62
CA MET A 55 -9.62 3.69 -3.55
C MET A 55 -10.06 2.38 -2.88
N ARG A 56 -9.21 1.75 -2.05
CA ARG A 56 -9.61 0.56 -1.30
C ARG A 56 -10.86 0.83 -0.47
N ASN A 57 -10.94 1.98 0.19
CA ASN A 57 -12.11 2.35 0.99
C ASN A 57 -13.35 2.60 0.12
N ALA A 58 -13.19 3.27 -1.03
CA ALA A 58 -14.27 3.48 -1.98
C ALA A 58 -14.81 2.15 -2.53
N LEU A 59 -13.93 1.22 -2.92
CA LEU A 59 -14.28 -0.10 -3.46
C LEU A 59 -15.05 -0.98 -2.48
N VAL A 60 -14.92 -0.73 -1.18
CA VAL A 60 -15.57 -1.49 -0.10
C VAL A 60 -16.89 -0.85 0.35
N HIS A 61 -16.97 0.48 0.36
CA HIS A 61 -18.09 1.20 0.97
C HIS A 61 -18.98 1.96 -0.02
N ASP A 62 -18.47 2.39 -1.17
CA ASP A 62 -19.11 3.36 -2.09
C ASP A 62 -19.17 2.87 -3.55
N TYR A 63 -19.30 1.55 -3.76
CA TYR A 63 -19.27 0.94 -5.11
C TYR A 63 -20.26 1.55 -6.12
N LEU A 64 -21.35 2.17 -5.67
CA LEU A 64 -22.33 2.87 -6.52
C LEU A 64 -21.91 4.28 -6.96
N ASN A 65 -20.96 4.90 -6.27
CA ASN A 65 -20.48 6.27 -6.52
C ASN A 65 -19.03 6.34 -7.04
N ILE A 66 -18.35 5.20 -7.15
CA ILE A 66 -17.02 5.16 -7.76
C ILE A 66 -17.16 5.40 -9.25
N GLU A 67 -16.53 6.47 -9.74
CA GLU A 67 -16.28 6.65 -11.16
C GLU A 67 -15.46 5.46 -11.70
N PRO A 68 -16.01 4.64 -12.62
CA PRO A 68 -15.34 3.46 -13.16
C PRO A 68 -13.96 3.78 -13.77
N GLU A 69 -13.75 5.03 -14.19
CA GLU A 69 -12.52 5.53 -14.78
C GLU A 69 -11.33 5.52 -13.82
N ILE A 70 -11.51 5.58 -12.50
CA ILE A 70 -10.41 5.46 -11.52
C ILE A 70 -9.83 4.04 -11.53
N ILE A 71 -10.70 3.03 -11.51
CA ILE A 71 -10.29 1.61 -11.59
C ILE A 71 -9.63 1.36 -12.94
N ARG A 72 -10.22 1.90 -14.02
CA ARG A 72 -9.69 1.80 -15.38
C ARG A 72 -8.30 2.41 -15.50
N THR A 73 -8.08 3.57 -14.90
CA THR A 73 -6.78 4.25 -14.91
C THR A 73 -5.69 3.42 -14.24
N ILE A 74 -5.99 2.78 -13.10
CA ILE A 74 -5.00 1.95 -12.39
C ILE A 74 -4.69 0.65 -13.14
N ILE A 75 -5.70 0.03 -13.75
CA ILE A 75 -5.50 -1.15 -14.58
C ILE A 75 -4.72 -0.78 -15.86
N ASN A 76 -5.11 0.30 -16.53
CA ASN A 76 -4.51 0.75 -17.79
C ASN A 76 -3.08 1.26 -17.60
N ASN A 77 -2.77 1.89 -16.45
CA ASN A 77 -1.44 2.39 -16.13
C ASN A 77 -0.54 1.34 -15.46
N ALA A 78 -0.99 0.08 -15.39
CA ALA A 78 -0.27 -1.02 -14.76
C ALA A 78 0.23 -0.73 -13.33
N THR A 79 -0.43 0.15 -12.59
CA THR A 79 -0.01 0.60 -11.24
C THR A 79 0.03 -0.56 -10.25
N TYR A 80 -0.66 -1.67 -10.54
CA TYR A 80 -0.57 -2.91 -9.75
C TYR A 80 0.85 -3.50 -9.72
N HIS A 81 1.70 -3.20 -10.71
CA HIS A 81 3.09 -3.67 -10.73
C HIS A 81 3.90 -3.07 -9.59
N GLU A 82 3.73 -1.77 -9.34
CA GLU A 82 4.39 -1.08 -8.22
C GLU A 82 3.96 -1.63 -6.86
N LEU A 83 2.70 -2.04 -6.72
CA LEU A 83 2.20 -2.70 -5.51
C LEU A 83 2.87 -4.07 -5.29
N LEU A 84 3.10 -4.82 -6.37
CA LEU A 84 3.81 -6.11 -6.31
C LEU A 84 5.29 -5.92 -5.96
N ILE A 85 5.97 -4.93 -6.57
CA ILE A 85 7.34 -4.56 -6.24
C ILE A 85 7.44 -4.18 -4.76
N PHE A 86 6.54 -3.32 -4.28
CA PHE A 86 6.50 -2.94 -2.86
C PHE A 86 6.30 -4.16 -1.96
N ALA A 87 5.38 -5.05 -2.30
CA ALA A 87 5.10 -6.24 -1.49
C ALA A 87 6.32 -7.17 -1.41
N ASP A 88 7.01 -7.41 -2.53
CA ASP A 88 8.21 -8.24 -2.56
C ASP A 88 9.35 -7.62 -1.74
N ASN A 89 9.65 -6.33 -1.96
CA ASN A 89 10.67 -5.60 -1.21
C ASN A 89 10.39 -5.61 0.30
N GLY A 90 9.13 -5.41 0.71
CA GLY A 90 8.75 -5.43 2.12
C GLY A 90 8.88 -6.81 2.76
N LEU A 91 8.55 -7.88 2.03
CA LEU A 91 8.75 -9.26 2.52
C LEU A 91 10.24 -9.60 2.64
N LEU A 92 11.07 -9.18 1.68
CA LEU A 92 12.52 -9.34 1.74
C LEU A 92 13.11 -8.60 2.94
N ALA A 93 12.74 -7.33 3.14
CA ALA A 93 13.21 -6.55 4.28
C ALA A 93 12.78 -7.16 5.61
N LEU A 94 11.54 -7.63 5.73
CA LEU A 94 11.04 -8.31 6.92
C LEU A 94 11.76 -9.64 7.20
N LYS A 95 12.20 -10.35 6.16
CA LYS A 95 13.02 -11.56 6.30
C LYS A 95 14.41 -11.24 6.85
N GLU A 96 14.97 -10.09 6.52
CA GLU A 96 16.31 -9.67 6.98
C GLU A 96 16.31 -9.09 8.40
N ILE A 97 15.20 -8.48 8.82
CA ILE A 97 15.06 -7.86 10.15
C ILE A 97 14.71 -8.89 11.24
N ASN A 98 14.11 -10.03 10.86
CA ASN A 98 13.73 -11.13 11.77
C ASN A 98 14.84 -12.19 11.87
#